data_AF-A0A8E0VE34-F1
#
_entry.id   AF-A0A8E0VE34-F1
#
_cell.length_a   1.000
_cell.length_b   1.000
_cell.length_c   1.000
_cell.angle_alpha   90.00
_cell.angle_beta   90.00
_cell.angle_gamma   90.00
#
_symmetry.space_group_name_H-M   'P 1'
#
loop_
_entity.id
_entity.type
_entity.pdbx_description
1 polymer ?
#
loop_
_entity_poly.entity_id
_entity_poly.type
_entity_poly.pdbx_seq_one_letter_code
_entity_poly.pdbx_strand_id
1 'polypeptide(L)'
;MRDTVYSKDPVQFSLQQELILWVSSLLTSDKELFNGIKFIRLGWLLEAMKLQLEHESIADQREMTPCNLDETSTPNTSPTPNGSGNQRSLGACHLYSLPPCMVKNLLIRTLRAGQESAQTPQSPDHAETVSSPTGQQSDEPKTPRRRFRPRRQHNVGGQRAPIERVPDALFQRQLDGCLGRVPPTFYQALYTILERSPHGVFICNNLLPQVHLCKPTLMDMTAYDLNFIDEVEWLLRPIGDPAYRSLFVETVMVIAVILERNKELSFKDIVDIKVFIQDALVAFSHDHRDRAHPPEKMRNARRLSWPEPDMTSAYDAVAYSEFTATPANVHMGTTSYLAKAALDRLLQGQIDLRKVTKDACSVM
;
A
#
# COMPACT_ATOMS: atom_id res chain seq x y z
N MET A 1 34.96 7.95 -22.99
CA MET A 1 34.29 9.23 -23.34
C MET A 1 32.82 9.28 -22.95
N ARG A 2 32.00 8.22 -23.12
CA ARG A 2 30.62 8.23 -22.58
C ARG A 2 30.61 8.25 -21.04
N ASP A 3 31.43 7.39 -20.44
CA ASP A 3 31.50 7.15 -18.98
C ASP A 3 32.15 8.31 -18.20
N THR A 4 32.77 9.27 -18.92
CA THR A 4 33.46 10.43 -18.35
C THR A 4 32.62 11.71 -18.34
N VAL A 5 31.42 11.70 -18.96
CA VAL A 5 30.53 12.87 -19.03
C VAL A 5 29.22 12.63 -18.27
N TYR A 6 28.75 11.37 -18.22
CA TYR A 6 27.62 10.96 -17.39
C TYR A 6 28.04 9.78 -16.52
N SER A 7 28.17 9.99 -15.20
CA SER A 7 28.42 8.93 -14.21
C SER A 7 27.17 8.08 -13.90
N LYS A 8 26.08 8.28 -14.65
CA LYS A 8 24.79 7.61 -14.53
C LYS A 8 24.27 7.22 -15.90
N ASP A 9 23.53 6.12 -15.96
CA ASP A 9 22.92 5.61 -17.18
C ASP A 9 22.00 6.66 -17.85
N PRO A 10 22.27 7.08 -19.11
CA PRO A 10 21.46 8.07 -19.80
C PRO A 10 20.01 7.62 -20.05
N VAL A 11 19.74 6.31 -20.11
CA VAL A 11 18.37 5.78 -20.26
C VAL A 11 17.56 6.04 -18.99
N GLN A 12 18.16 5.80 -17.81
CA GLN A 12 17.53 6.09 -16.52
C GLN A 12 17.26 7.59 -16.35
N PHE A 13 18.19 8.45 -16.76
CA PHE A 13 18.00 9.90 -16.71
C PHE A 13 16.87 10.36 -17.63
N SER A 14 16.82 9.88 -18.88
CA SER A 14 15.74 10.18 -19.82
C SER A 14 14.38 9.74 -19.27
N LEU A 15 14.29 8.54 -18.69
CA LEU A 15 13.05 8.04 -18.08
C LEU A 15 12.62 8.91 -16.88
N GLN A 16 13.55 9.34 -16.03
CA GLN A 16 13.24 10.23 -14.91
C GLN A 16 12.72 11.60 -15.37
N GLN A 17 13.32 12.18 -16.41
CA GLN A 17 12.82 13.43 -17.00
C GLN A 17 11.42 13.25 -17.59
N GLU A 18 11.17 12.16 -18.31
CA GLU A 18 9.84 11.88 -18.88
C GLU A 18 8.77 11.69 -17.79
N LEU A 19 9.11 10.96 -16.71
CA LEU A 19 8.23 10.78 -15.57
C LEU A 19 7.91 12.10 -14.84
N ILE A 20 8.88 13.01 -14.71
CA ILE A 20 8.62 14.34 -14.15
C ILE A 20 7.58 15.07 -15.00
N LEU A 21 7.75 15.10 -16.34
CA LEU A 21 6.81 15.75 -17.25
C LEU A 21 5.40 15.13 -17.15
N TRP A 22 5.29 13.80 -17.12
CA TRP A 22 4.00 13.13 -16.98
C TRP A 22 3.36 13.36 -15.61
N VAL A 23 4.12 13.31 -14.51
CA VAL A 23 3.63 13.61 -13.16
C VAL A 23 3.13 15.05 -13.06
N SER A 24 3.89 16.03 -13.57
CA SER A 24 3.44 17.44 -13.62
C SER A 24 2.17 17.62 -14.46
N SER A 25 2.04 16.90 -15.57
CA SER A 25 0.82 16.91 -16.40
C SER A 25 -0.38 16.27 -15.67
N LEU A 26 -0.18 15.18 -14.94
CA LEU A 26 -1.25 14.54 -14.16
C LEU A 26 -1.66 15.38 -12.94
N LEU A 27 -0.72 16.00 -12.22
CA LEU A 27 -1.00 16.91 -11.10
C LEU A 27 -1.84 18.14 -11.48
N THR A 28 -1.90 18.48 -12.77
CA THR A 28 -2.78 19.54 -13.30
C THR A 28 -4.08 18.99 -13.88
N SER A 29 -4.07 17.78 -14.45
CA SER A 29 -5.22 17.21 -15.20
C SER A 29 -6.13 16.29 -14.38
N ASP A 30 -5.58 15.52 -13.45
CA ASP A 30 -6.26 14.45 -12.68
C ASP A 30 -5.58 14.31 -11.30
N LYS A 31 -5.92 15.23 -10.40
CA LYS A 31 -5.31 15.33 -9.06
C LYS A 31 -5.65 14.15 -8.16
N GLU A 32 -6.83 13.57 -8.33
CA GLU A 32 -7.35 12.48 -7.50
C GLU A 32 -6.47 11.22 -7.56
N LEU A 33 -5.72 11.02 -8.65
CA LEU A 33 -4.71 9.95 -8.76
C LEU A 33 -3.68 9.98 -7.62
N PHE A 34 -3.37 11.17 -7.11
CA PHE A 34 -2.39 11.40 -6.04
C PHE A 34 -3.03 11.50 -4.65
N ASN A 35 -4.31 11.17 -4.49
CA ASN A 35 -4.94 11.09 -3.18
C ASN A 35 -4.16 10.14 -2.27
N GLY A 36 -3.87 10.63 -1.06
CA GLY A 36 -3.02 9.99 -0.05
C GLY A 36 -1.51 10.15 -0.26
N ILE A 37 -1.03 10.73 -1.37
CA ILE A 37 0.41 10.90 -1.66
C ILE A 37 0.81 12.36 -1.43
N LYS A 38 1.53 12.64 -0.33
CA LYS A 38 2.05 14.00 -0.05
C LYS A 38 3.36 14.31 -0.76
N PHE A 39 4.27 13.35 -0.86
CA PHE A 39 5.59 13.53 -1.49
C PHE A 39 5.85 12.45 -2.53
N ILE A 40 6.01 12.85 -3.79
CA ILE A 40 6.31 11.93 -4.90
C ILE A 40 7.82 11.63 -4.90
N ARG A 41 8.19 10.48 -4.37
CA ARG A 41 9.57 9.98 -4.36
C ARG A 41 9.86 9.25 -5.67
N LEU A 42 10.40 9.93 -6.69
CA LEU A 42 10.60 9.37 -8.05
C LEU A 42 11.29 7.99 -8.08
N GLY A 43 12.26 7.73 -7.20
CA GLY A 43 12.92 6.42 -7.09
C GLY A 43 11.95 5.31 -6.69
N TRP A 44 11.07 5.57 -5.71
CA TRP A 44 10.05 4.61 -5.29
C TRP A 44 8.85 4.54 -6.24
N LEU A 45 8.51 5.63 -6.95
CA LEU A 45 7.54 5.61 -8.04
C LEU A 45 7.99 4.67 -9.17
N LEU A 46 9.30 4.66 -9.50
CA LEU A 46 9.88 3.70 -10.44
C LEU A 46 9.75 2.25 -9.92
N GLU A 47 10.00 2.00 -8.65
CA GLU A 47 9.81 0.67 -8.05
C GLU A 47 8.33 0.22 -8.07
N ALA A 48 7.39 1.13 -7.81
CA ALA A 48 5.95 0.89 -7.95
C ALA A 48 5.57 0.51 -9.40
N MET A 49 6.11 1.22 -10.40
CA MET A 49 5.86 0.91 -11.82
C MET A 49 6.45 -0.44 -12.24
N LYS A 50 7.63 -0.83 -11.72
CA LYS A 50 8.19 -2.18 -11.92
C LYS A 50 7.32 -3.25 -11.26
N LEU A 51 6.82 -2.98 -10.05
CA LEU A 51 5.95 -3.89 -9.29
C LEU A 51 4.62 -4.13 -10.04
N GLN A 52 4.01 -3.07 -10.58
CA GLN A 52 2.81 -3.16 -11.43
C GLN A 52 3.04 -4.08 -12.63
N LEU A 53 4.16 -3.92 -13.37
CA LEU A 53 4.48 -4.79 -14.51
C LEU A 53 4.65 -6.27 -14.12
N GLU A 54 5.27 -6.55 -12.98
CA GLU A 54 5.43 -7.92 -12.50
C GLU A 54 4.09 -8.54 -12.09
N HIS A 55 3.25 -7.79 -11.37
CA HIS A 55 1.91 -8.24 -11.01
C HIS A 55 1.04 -8.54 -12.25
N GLU A 56 1.07 -7.68 -13.27
CA GLU A 56 0.42 -7.92 -14.57
C GLU A 56 0.95 -9.20 -15.24
N SER A 57 2.27 -9.37 -15.31
CA SER A 57 2.87 -10.57 -15.92
C SER A 57 2.51 -11.89 -15.20
N ILE A 58 2.31 -11.84 -13.88
CA ILE A 58 1.89 -13.00 -13.07
C ILE A 58 0.40 -13.29 -13.30
N ALA A 59 -0.43 -12.27 -13.47
CA ALA A 59 -1.85 -12.44 -13.79
C ALA A 59 -2.03 -13.11 -15.17
N ASP A 60 -1.33 -12.65 -16.20
CA ASP A 60 -1.37 -13.24 -17.55
C ASP A 60 -0.96 -14.72 -17.54
N GLN A 61 0.07 -15.08 -16.76
CA GLN A 61 0.50 -16.48 -16.60
C GLN A 61 -0.59 -17.35 -15.93
N ARG A 62 -1.30 -16.82 -14.92
CA ARG A 62 -2.40 -17.53 -14.24
C ARG A 62 -3.59 -17.76 -15.17
N GLU A 63 -3.92 -16.79 -16.04
CA GLU A 63 -5.01 -16.94 -17.02
C GLU A 63 -4.66 -17.94 -18.14
N MET A 64 -3.37 -18.11 -18.48
CA MET A 64 -2.89 -19.07 -19.48
C MET A 64 -2.82 -20.52 -18.99
N THR A 65 -2.87 -20.78 -17.67
CA THR A 65 -2.90 -22.13 -17.08
C THR A 65 -4.27 -22.46 -16.48
N PRO A 66 -5.24 -22.92 -17.27
CA PRO A 66 -6.49 -23.47 -16.73
C PRO A 66 -6.20 -24.75 -15.93
N CYS A 67 -6.75 -24.82 -14.72
CA CYS A 67 -6.67 -26.01 -13.87
C CYS A 67 -7.47 -27.18 -14.47
N ASN A 68 -6.82 -28.00 -15.29
CA ASN A 68 -7.28 -29.36 -15.55
C ASN A 68 -6.86 -30.24 -14.37
N LEU A 69 -7.73 -30.29 -13.34
CA LEU A 69 -7.72 -31.38 -12.37
C LEU A 69 -8.65 -32.47 -12.89
N ASP A 70 -8.06 -33.54 -13.40
CA ASP A 70 -8.73 -34.83 -13.47
C ASP A 70 -7.71 -35.87 -12.99
N GLU A 71 -8.07 -36.62 -11.94
CA GLU A 71 -7.16 -37.56 -11.31
C GLU A 71 -7.16 -38.88 -12.06
N THR A 72 -6.06 -39.21 -12.76
CA THR A 72 -5.71 -40.63 -12.92
C THR A 72 -4.21 -40.86 -13.11
N SER A 73 -3.71 -41.79 -12.31
CA SER A 73 -2.36 -42.32 -12.24
C SER A 73 -1.66 -42.60 -13.58
N THR A 74 -0.41 -42.15 -13.73
CA THR A 74 0.79 -43.03 -13.89
C THR A 74 2.09 -42.21 -13.91
N PRO A 75 3.22 -42.74 -13.41
CA PRO A 75 4.51 -42.07 -13.48
C PRO A 75 5.21 -42.40 -14.79
N ASN A 76 5.69 -41.39 -15.53
CA ASN A 76 6.66 -41.62 -16.61
C ASN A 76 7.76 -40.55 -16.62
N THR A 77 9.00 -41.03 -16.66
CA THR A 77 10.22 -40.26 -16.43
C THR A 77 10.78 -39.69 -17.73
N SER A 78 11.02 -38.37 -17.78
CA SER A 78 12.05 -37.80 -18.64
C SER A 78 12.48 -36.41 -18.13
N PRO A 79 13.77 -36.14 -17.91
CA PRO A 79 14.23 -34.85 -17.39
C PRO A 79 14.49 -33.84 -18.51
N THR A 80 13.70 -32.78 -18.59
CA THR A 80 14.07 -31.56 -19.33
C THR A 80 14.77 -30.58 -18.40
N PRO A 81 15.91 -29.98 -18.80
CA PRO A 81 16.81 -29.30 -17.86
C PRO A 81 16.28 -27.96 -17.34
N ASN A 82 16.67 -27.66 -16.10
CA ASN A 82 16.33 -26.47 -15.32
C ASN A 82 16.37 -25.15 -16.12
N GLY A 83 15.19 -24.56 -16.31
CA GLY A 83 15.00 -23.15 -16.67
C GLY A 83 14.77 -22.26 -15.45
N SER A 84 15.45 -22.49 -14.32
CA SER A 84 15.30 -21.69 -13.08
C SER A 84 15.99 -20.32 -13.16
N GLY A 85 15.89 -19.65 -14.31
CA GLY A 85 16.40 -18.31 -14.54
C GLY A 85 15.42 -17.26 -14.02
N ASN A 86 15.89 -16.42 -13.09
CA ASN A 86 15.17 -15.34 -12.40
C ASN A 86 14.21 -14.50 -13.27
N GLN A 87 12.98 -14.97 -13.54
CA GLN A 87 11.98 -14.21 -14.30
C GLN A 87 11.59 -12.89 -13.63
N ARG A 88 11.76 -12.77 -12.30
CA ARG A 88 11.53 -11.51 -11.55
C ARG A 88 12.47 -10.37 -11.93
N SER A 89 13.58 -10.62 -12.64
CA SER A 89 14.43 -9.54 -13.13
C SER A 89 13.86 -8.82 -14.37
N LEU A 90 12.77 -9.33 -14.95
CA LEU A 90 12.24 -8.85 -16.23
C LEU A 90 11.43 -7.54 -16.11
N GLY A 91 10.77 -7.27 -14.97
CA GLY A 91 9.97 -6.04 -14.81
C GLY A 91 10.83 -4.77 -14.92
N ALA A 92 12.03 -4.79 -14.35
CA ALA A 92 13.00 -3.70 -14.47
C ALA A 92 13.49 -3.50 -15.91
N CYS A 93 13.94 -4.56 -16.60
CA CYS A 93 14.45 -4.41 -17.97
C CYS A 93 13.35 -4.09 -18.98
N HIS A 94 12.11 -4.53 -18.73
CA HIS A 94 10.96 -4.18 -19.57
C HIS A 94 10.62 -2.69 -19.43
N LEU A 95 10.60 -2.14 -18.21
CA LEU A 95 10.30 -0.71 -17.97
C LEU A 95 11.21 0.23 -18.78
N TYR A 96 12.53 0.03 -18.75
CA TYR A 96 13.49 0.86 -19.50
C TYR A 96 13.42 0.66 -21.02
N SER A 97 12.70 -0.37 -21.48
CA SER A 97 12.49 -0.69 -22.91
C SER A 97 11.12 -0.24 -23.42
N LEU A 98 10.25 0.32 -22.57
CA LEU A 98 8.91 0.75 -22.97
C LEU A 98 8.94 2.03 -23.83
N PRO A 99 8.12 2.11 -24.90
CA PRO A 99 7.88 3.38 -25.58
C PRO A 99 7.24 4.43 -24.65
N PRO A 100 7.49 5.74 -24.85
CA PRO A 100 6.96 6.83 -24.02
C PRO A 100 5.46 6.75 -23.69
N CYS A 101 4.62 6.41 -24.69
CA CYS A 101 3.18 6.24 -24.48
C CYS A 101 2.83 5.08 -23.55
N MET A 102 3.63 4.01 -23.52
CA MET A 102 3.47 2.87 -22.62
C MET A 102 3.95 3.21 -21.20
N VAL A 103 5.02 4.00 -21.06
CA VAL A 103 5.45 4.54 -19.76
C VAL A 103 4.34 5.38 -19.12
N LYS A 104 3.72 6.30 -19.88
CA LYS A 104 2.55 7.07 -19.41
C LYS A 104 1.38 6.17 -18.99
N ASN A 105 1.01 5.20 -19.83
CA ASN A 105 -0.11 4.30 -19.54
C ASN A 105 0.17 3.42 -18.31
N LEU A 106 1.43 2.99 -18.12
CA LEU A 106 1.86 2.28 -16.92
C LEU A 106 1.79 3.17 -15.68
N LEU A 107 2.25 4.42 -15.74
CA LEU A 107 2.16 5.37 -14.63
C LEU A 107 0.71 5.56 -14.17
N ILE A 108 -0.22 5.80 -15.12
CA ILE A 108 -1.65 5.98 -14.81
C ILE A 108 -2.23 4.71 -14.18
N ARG A 109 -1.92 3.52 -14.70
CA ARG A 109 -2.37 2.25 -14.12
C ARG A 109 -1.80 2.01 -12.72
N THR A 110 -0.52 2.28 -12.51
CA THR A 110 0.18 2.14 -11.21
C THR A 110 -0.45 3.06 -10.16
N LEU A 111 -0.74 4.32 -10.51
CA LEU A 111 -1.40 5.26 -9.61
C LEU A 111 -2.83 4.83 -9.29
N ARG A 112 -3.60 4.36 -10.29
CA ARG A 112 -4.99 3.89 -10.13
C ARG A 112 -5.13 2.60 -9.33
N ALA A 113 -4.29 1.60 -9.57
CA ALA A 113 -4.35 0.31 -8.88
C ALA A 113 -4.34 0.51 -7.35
N GLY A 114 -3.47 1.39 -6.86
CA GLY A 114 -3.42 1.68 -5.43
C GLY A 114 -4.55 2.58 -4.88
N GLN A 115 -5.47 3.07 -5.71
CA GLN A 115 -6.71 3.72 -5.25
C GLN A 115 -7.86 2.70 -5.05
N GLU A 116 -7.72 1.45 -5.50
CA GLU A 116 -8.79 0.44 -5.47
C GLU A 116 -9.22 0.06 -4.03
N SER A 117 -8.36 0.24 -3.03
CA SER A 117 -8.69 0.04 -1.61
C SER A 117 -9.48 1.20 -0.96
N ALA A 118 -9.68 2.33 -1.64
CA ALA A 118 -10.34 3.51 -1.06
C ALA A 118 -11.87 3.51 -1.19
N GLN A 119 -12.45 2.54 -1.91
CA GLN A 119 -13.91 2.41 -2.02
C GLN A 119 -14.47 1.67 -0.81
N THR A 120 -14.90 2.43 0.19
CA THR A 120 -15.90 1.97 1.17
C THR A 120 -17.11 1.42 0.39
N PRO A 121 -17.63 0.23 0.71
CA PRO A 121 -18.80 -0.29 0.01
C PRO A 121 -20.00 0.64 0.24
N GLN A 122 -20.39 1.39 -0.79
CA GLN A 122 -21.62 2.18 -0.76
C GLN A 122 -22.81 1.23 -0.89
N SER A 123 -23.72 1.31 0.08
CA SER A 123 -24.99 0.59 0.09
C SER A 123 -25.80 0.87 -1.19
N PRO A 124 -26.42 -0.15 -1.82
CA PRO A 124 -27.17 0.05 -3.06
C PRO A 124 -28.62 0.48 -2.75
N ASP A 125 -28.86 1.78 -2.59
CA ASP A 125 -30.18 2.43 -2.56
C ASP A 125 -30.01 3.92 -2.91
N HIS A 126 -30.85 4.61 -3.68
CA HIS A 126 -32.11 4.23 -4.35
C HIS A 126 -32.12 4.70 -5.81
N ALA A 127 -33.01 4.12 -6.63
CA ALA A 127 -33.34 4.65 -7.94
C ALA A 127 -34.33 5.82 -7.84
N GLU A 128 -33.94 7.03 -8.23
CA GLU A 128 -34.88 8.11 -8.52
C GLU A 128 -34.95 8.42 -10.02
N THR A 129 -36.16 8.33 -10.54
CA THR A 129 -36.49 8.61 -11.93
C THR A 129 -36.77 10.10 -12.09
N VAL A 130 -35.89 10.83 -12.79
CA VAL A 130 -36.14 12.23 -13.17
C VAL A 130 -36.19 12.34 -14.69
N SER A 131 -37.41 12.39 -15.21
CA SER A 131 -37.72 12.74 -16.59
C SER A 131 -37.54 14.23 -16.85
N SER A 132 -36.96 14.60 -18.00
CA SER A 132 -37.03 15.96 -18.56
C SER A 132 -36.83 15.95 -20.09
N PRO A 133 -37.31 16.98 -20.83
CA PRO A 133 -37.91 16.71 -22.14
C PRO A 133 -37.12 17.18 -23.38
N THR A 134 -37.42 16.50 -24.49
CA THR A 134 -37.52 16.96 -25.88
C THR A 134 -36.70 18.18 -26.37
N GLY A 135 -35.62 17.89 -27.09
CA GLY A 135 -35.46 18.32 -28.50
C GLY A 135 -34.77 19.66 -28.83
N GLN A 136 -33.71 19.59 -29.65
CA GLN A 136 -33.57 20.31 -30.92
C GLN A 136 -32.36 19.78 -31.74
N GLN A 137 -32.47 19.78 -33.07
CA GLN A 137 -31.46 19.29 -34.03
C GLN A 137 -30.65 20.44 -34.65
N SER A 138 -29.43 20.17 -35.10
CA SER A 138 -28.66 20.98 -36.08
C SER A 138 -27.55 20.12 -36.72
N ASP A 139 -27.25 20.29 -38.02
CA ASP A 139 -26.30 19.49 -38.84
C ASP A 139 -25.67 20.41 -39.93
N GLU A 140 -24.62 20.08 -40.70
CA GLU A 140 -23.76 18.88 -40.75
C GLU A 140 -22.29 19.35 -40.45
N PRO A 141 -21.19 19.12 -41.21
CA PRO A 141 -20.89 18.07 -42.19
C PRO A 141 -19.72 17.13 -41.87
N LYS A 142 -19.66 16.01 -42.60
CA LYS A 142 -18.64 14.96 -42.45
C LYS A 142 -17.30 15.29 -43.14
N THR A 143 -16.19 14.90 -42.49
CA THR A 143 -14.89 14.68 -43.17
C THR A 143 -14.33 13.27 -42.87
N PRO A 144 -13.66 12.60 -43.82
CA PRO A 144 -13.34 11.17 -43.69
C PRO A 144 -11.99 10.91 -43.01
N ARG A 145 -11.99 10.55 -41.73
CA ARG A 145 -10.80 9.96 -41.07
C ARG A 145 -10.75 8.44 -41.28
N ARG A 146 -9.70 7.97 -41.97
CA ARG A 146 -9.41 6.53 -42.19
C ARG A 146 -9.33 5.80 -40.85
N ARG A 147 -10.31 4.95 -40.55
CA ARG A 147 -10.24 4.02 -39.40
C ARG A 147 -9.22 2.91 -39.71
N PHE A 148 -8.07 2.93 -39.04
CA PHE A 148 -7.34 1.68 -38.78
C PHE A 148 -8.24 0.80 -37.90
N ARG A 149 -8.54 -0.41 -38.36
CA ARG A 149 -9.35 -1.38 -37.59
C ARG A 149 -8.42 -2.18 -36.66
N PRO A 150 -8.66 -2.18 -35.33
CA PRO A 150 -8.16 -3.25 -34.48
C PRO A 150 -8.78 -4.58 -34.90
N ARG A 151 -8.01 -5.66 -34.75
CA ARG A 151 -8.39 -7.04 -35.11
C ARG A 151 -9.60 -7.49 -34.25
N ARG A 152 -10.67 -7.98 -34.89
CA ARG A 152 -11.85 -8.53 -34.19
C ARG A 152 -11.43 -9.69 -33.28
N GLN A 153 -11.68 -9.58 -31.98
CA GLN A 153 -11.75 -10.73 -31.09
C GLN A 153 -13.00 -11.56 -31.43
N HIS A 154 -12.89 -12.89 -31.35
CA HIS A 154 -14.06 -13.78 -31.45
C HIS A 154 -14.87 -13.68 -30.17
N ASN A 155 -16.16 -13.44 -30.31
CA ASN A 155 -17.10 -13.37 -29.19
C ASN A 155 -17.79 -14.73 -29.07
N VAL A 156 -17.38 -15.56 -28.10
CA VAL A 156 -18.13 -16.76 -27.69
C VAL A 156 -18.79 -16.41 -26.36
N GLY A 157 -20.13 -16.40 -26.36
CA GLY A 157 -20.91 -15.91 -25.24
C GLY A 157 -20.82 -16.83 -24.02
N GLY A 158 -20.36 -16.27 -22.90
CA GLY A 158 -20.50 -16.83 -21.58
C GLY A 158 -20.44 -15.69 -20.57
N GLN A 159 -21.60 -15.25 -20.05
CA GLN A 159 -21.64 -14.31 -18.94
C GLN A 159 -21.20 -15.02 -17.66
N ARG A 160 -19.88 -15.13 -17.48
CA ARG A 160 -19.31 -15.47 -16.18
C ARG A 160 -19.37 -14.20 -15.35
N ALA A 161 -20.08 -14.25 -14.21
CA ALA A 161 -20.13 -13.13 -13.27
C ALA A 161 -18.68 -12.70 -12.94
N PRO A 162 -18.42 -11.39 -12.73
CA PRO A 162 -17.09 -10.95 -12.31
C PRO A 162 -16.73 -11.67 -11.03
N ILE A 163 -15.70 -12.52 -11.07
CA ILE A 163 -15.07 -13.00 -9.85
C ILE A 163 -14.47 -11.74 -9.24
N GLU A 164 -15.05 -11.29 -8.14
CA GLU A 164 -14.61 -10.12 -7.40
C GLU A 164 -13.17 -10.38 -6.94
N ARG A 165 -12.21 -9.86 -7.69
CA ARG A 165 -10.78 -10.08 -7.47
C ARG A 165 -10.40 -9.31 -6.22
N VAL A 166 -10.51 -9.95 -5.05
CA VAL A 166 -9.92 -9.46 -3.81
C VAL A 166 -8.46 -9.11 -4.11
N PRO A 167 -8.04 -7.83 -3.97
CA PRO A 167 -6.68 -7.44 -4.28
C PRO A 167 -5.68 -8.27 -3.50
N ASP A 168 -4.57 -8.66 -4.14
CA ASP A 168 -3.47 -9.32 -3.45
C ASP A 168 -2.92 -8.34 -2.38
N ALA A 169 -3.20 -8.64 -1.12
CA ALA A 169 -2.95 -7.71 -0.02
C ALA A 169 -1.46 -7.37 0.14
N LEU A 170 -0.57 -8.29 -0.25
CA LEU A 170 0.86 -8.03 -0.28
C LEU A 170 1.21 -7.03 -1.39
N PHE A 171 0.70 -7.26 -2.60
CA PHE A 171 0.90 -6.34 -3.72
C PHE A 171 0.42 -4.93 -3.39
N GLN A 172 -0.80 -4.80 -2.83
CA GLN A 172 -1.36 -3.50 -2.46
C GLN A 172 -0.51 -2.80 -1.39
N ARG A 173 -0.07 -3.52 -0.33
CA ARG A 173 0.84 -2.96 0.68
C ARG A 173 2.18 -2.52 0.09
N GLN A 174 2.78 -3.33 -0.78
CA GLN A 174 4.04 -2.99 -1.45
C GLN A 174 3.87 -1.78 -2.38
N LEU A 175 2.74 -1.68 -3.08
CA LEU A 175 2.41 -0.59 -4.00
C LEU A 175 2.23 0.74 -3.25
N ASP A 176 1.39 0.78 -2.22
CA ASP A 176 1.15 1.98 -1.41
C ASP A 176 2.41 2.40 -0.63
N GLY A 177 3.20 1.44 -0.16
CA GLY A 177 4.49 1.69 0.47
C GLY A 177 5.49 2.35 -0.48
N CYS A 178 5.59 1.87 -1.73
CA CYS A 178 6.40 2.51 -2.76
C CYS A 178 5.87 3.91 -3.11
N LEU A 179 4.56 4.06 -3.29
CA LEU A 179 3.96 5.35 -3.63
C LEU A 179 4.01 6.36 -2.47
N GLY A 180 4.28 5.91 -1.25
CA GLY A 180 4.15 6.71 -0.04
C GLY A 180 2.71 7.11 0.24
N ARG A 181 1.74 6.33 -0.23
CA ARG A 181 0.31 6.60 -0.06
C ARG A 181 -0.10 6.30 1.38
N VAL A 182 -0.82 7.23 2.00
CA VAL A 182 -1.38 7.11 3.35
C VAL A 182 -2.85 7.54 3.36
N PRO A 183 -3.68 7.05 4.31
CA PRO A 183 -5.03 7.57 4.51
C PRO A 183 -5.05 9.09 4.75
N PRO A 184 -6.10 9.83 4.35
CA PRO A 184 -6.14 11.29 4.48
C PRO A 184 -5.92 11.80 5.91
N THR A 185 -6.32 11.01 6.91
CA THR A 185 -6.19 11.31 8.34
C THR A 185 -4.89 10.83 8.97
N PHE A 186 -3.94 10.23 8.22
CA PHE A 186 -2.73 9.62 8.79
C PHE A 186 -1.88 10.57 9.66
N TYR A 187 -1.64 11.81 9.20
CA TYR A 187 -0.88 12.77 9.98
C TYR A 187 -1.64 13.22 11.24
N GLN A 188 -2.97 13.36 11.15
CA GLN A 188 -3.83 13.61 12.31
C GLN A 188 -3.84 12.43 13.30
N ALA A 189 -3.88 11.19 12.81
CA ALA A 189 -3.79 9.98 13.62
C ALA A 189 -2.46 9.94 14.39
N LEU A 190 -1.33 10.19 13.73
CA LEU A 190 -0.01 10.25 14.38
C LEU A 190 0.09 11.40 15.38
N TYR A 191 -0.50 12.55 15.07
CA TYR A 191 -0.62 13.69 15.99
C TYR A 191 -1.43 13.32 17.24
N THR A 192 -2.57 12.65 17.09
CA THR A 192 -3.39 12.14 18.21
C THR A 192 -2.60 11.18 19.11
N ILE A 193 -1.75 10.31 18.53
CA ILE A 193 -0.84 9.45 19.31
C ILE A 193 0.17 10.29 20.09
N LEU A 194 0.82 11.27 19.46
CA LEU A 194 1.79 12.16 20.10
C LEU A 194 1.21 12.93 21.28
N GLU A 195 -0.02 13.45 21.16
CA GLU A 195 -0.70 14.11 22.27
C GLU A 195 -0.99 13.15 23.45
N ARG A 196 -1.13 11.85 23.19
CA ARG A 196 -1.39 10.79 24.19
C ARG A 196 -0.12 10.05 24.62
N SER A 197 1.06 10.47 24.16
CA SER A 197 2.37 9.93 24.55
C SER A 197 3.26 11.03 25.18
N PRO A 198 3.32 11.18 26.51
CA PRO A 198 4.10 12.24 27.17
C PRO A 198 5.61 12.16 26.89
N HIS A 199 6.12 10.96 26.61
CA HIS A 199 7.51 10.72 26.26
C HIS A 199 7.79 10.72 24.74
N GLY A 200 6.77 10.95 23.90
CA GLY A 200 6.86 10.96 22.44
C GLY A 200 6.73 9.60 21.76
N VAL A 201 6.83 9.61 20.43
CA VAL A 201 6.70 8.46 19.54
C VAL A 201 8.06 8.16 18.90
N PHE A 202 8.49 6.89 18.91
CA PHE A 202 9.71 6.44 18.24
C PHE A 202 9.37 5.94 16.84
N ILE A 203 10.07 6.46 15.83
CA ILE A 203 9.90 6.13 14.42
C ILE A 203 11.28 5.82 13.84
N CYS A 204 11.50 4.57 13.44
CA CYS A 204 12.72 4.13 12.75
C CYS A 204 14.02 4.58 13.44
N ASN A 205 14.17 4.21 14.72
CA ASN A 205 15.30 4.53 15.59
C ASN A 205 15.48 6.02 15.94
N ASN A 206 14.54 6.89 15.56
CA ASN A 206 14.54 8.31 15.89
C ASN A 206 13.31 8.66 16.76
N LEU A 207 13.53 9.44 17.83
CA LEU A 207 12.44 9.91 18.68
C LEU A 207 11.81 11.17 18.08
N LEU A 208 10.49 11.18 17.93
CA LEU A 208 9.67 12.36 17.74
C LEU A 208 9.12 12.76 19.13
N PRO A 209 9.81 13.63 19.88
CA PRO A 209 9.44 13.96 21.25
C PRO A 209 8.18 14.82 21.26
N GLN A 210 7.31 14.63 22.27
CA GLN A 210 6.12 15.47 22.45
C GLN A 210 6.49 16.97 22.54
N VAL A 211 7.67 17.29 23.06
CA VAL A 211 8.19 18.67 23.19
C VAL A 211 8.31 19.41 21.84
N HIS A 212 8.31 18.73 20.69
CA HIS A 212 8.22 19.42 19.39
C HIS A 212 6.90 20.17 19.18
N LEU A 213 5.82 19.76 19.85
CA LEU A 213 4.54 20.48 19.91
C LEU A 213 4.58 21.69 20.86
N CYS A 214 5.58 21.74 21.76
CA CYS A 214 5.63 22.69 22.87
C CYS A 214 6.91 23.54 22.86
N LYS A 215 7.44 23.93 21.69
CA LYS A 215 8.46 24.99 21.59
C LYS A 215 7.77 26.35 21.84
N PRO A 216 7.95 27.00 23.00
CA PRO A 216 7.05 28.06 23.48
C PRO A 216 7.37 29.44 22.87
N THR A 217 7.89 29.50 21.65
CA THR A 217 8.45 30.72 21.04
C THR A 217 8.06 30.91 19.57
N LEU A 218 7.59 29.86 18.90
CA LEU A 218 7.06 29.90 17.53
C LEU A 218 5.90 28.90 17.44
N MET A 219 4.70 29.42 17.19
CA MET A 219 3.37 28.79 17.00
C MET A 219 3.20 27.27 17.25
N ASP A 220 2.11 26.93 17.95
CA ASP A 220 1.59 25.54 18.04
C ASP A 220 1.52 24.88 16.66
N MET A 221 2.39 23.90 16.42
CA MET A 221 2.34 23.10 15.20
C MET A 221 1.09 22.24 15.23
N THR A 222 0.21 22.40 14.23
CA THR A 222 -1.02 21.59 14.12
C THR A 222 -0.79 20.33 13.28
N ALA A 223 -1.71 19.36 13.35
CA ALA A 223 -1.70 18.15 12.50
C ALA A 223 -1.69 18.43 10.98
N TYR A 224 -1.99 19.67 10.56
CA TYR A 224 -2.02 20.12 9.17
C TYR A 224 -0.83 21.01 8.79
N ASP A 225 0.09 21.30 9.72
CA ASP A 225 1.29 22.09 9.46
C ASP A 225 2.22 21.31 8.52
N LEU A 226 2.71 21.98 7.47
CA LEU A 226 3.68 21.42 6.54
C LEU A 226 4.96 20.99 7.26
N ASN A 227 5.41 21.73 8.27
CA ASN A 227 6.60 21.38 9.06
C ASN A 227 6.41 20.04 9.78
N PHE A 228 5.22 19.76 10.31
CA PHE A 228 4.92 18.48 10.97
C PHE A 228 4.91 17.33 9.95
N ILE A 229 4.26 17.56 8.81
CA ILE A 229 4.19 16.61 7.70
C ILE A 229 5.59 16.29 7.13
N ASP A 230 6.46 17.29 6.99
CA ASP A 230 7.85 17.14 6.53
C ASP A 230 8.71 16.34 7.51
N GLU A 231 8.63 16.62 8.82
CA GLU A 231 9.33 15.88 9.87
C GLU A 231 8.89 14.40 9.92
N VAL A 232 7.58 14.15 9.90
CA VAL A 232 7.04 12.77 9.85
C VAL A 232 7.53 12.05 8.59
N GLU A 233 7.50 12.69 7.42
CA GLU A 233 7.99 12.08 6.19
C GLU A 233 9.50 11.86 6.18
N TRP A 234 10.28 12.73 6.84
CA TRP A 234 11.71 12.55 7.06
C TRP A 234 11.99 11.30 7.92
N LEU A 235 11.25 11.11 9.02
CA LEU A 235 11.32 9.92 9.87
C LEU A 235 10.89 8.63 9.13
N LEU A 236 10.05 8.74 8.11
CA LEU A 236 9.65 7.65 7.21
C LEU A 236 10.57 7.49 5.97
N ARG A 237 11.67 8.25 5.83
CA ARG A 237 12.67 8.06 4.75
C ARG A 237 13.55 6.81 4.91
N PRO A 238 14.02 6.43 6.11
CA PRO A 238 14.86 5.25 6.30
C PRO A 238 14.17 3.91 5.99
N ILE A 239 12.83 3.86 5.96
CA ILE A 239 12.09 2.62 5.69
C ILE A 239 12.38 2.14 4.26
N GLY A 240 13.22 1.13 4.15
CA GLY A 240 13.61 0.48 2.90
C GLY A 240 12.68 -0.65 2.44
N ASP A 241 11.75 -1.11 3.28
CA ASP A 241 10.77 -2.13 2.89
C ASP A 241 9.36 -1.53 2.71
N PRO A 242 8.79 -1.56 1.48
CA PRO A 242 7.47 -1.01 1.20
C PRO A 242 6.33 -1.66 1.98
N ALA A 243 6.36 -2.98 2.17
CA ALA A 243 5.33 -3.67 2.94
C ALA A 243 5.37 -3.28 4.41
N TYR A 244 6.57 -3.12 4.99
CA TYR A 244 6.75 -2.57 6.34
C TYR A 244 6.27 -1.12 6.45
N ARG A 245 6.53 -0.25 5.46
CA ARG A 245 6.00 1.13 5.46
C ARG A 245 4.47 1.14 5.54
N SER A 246 3.80 0.26 4.80
CA SER A 246 2.34 0.14 4.85
C SER A 246 1.83 -0.45 6.17
N LEU A 247 2.52 -1.44 6.75
CA LEU A 247 2.19 -1.93 8.10
C LEU A 247 2.40 -0.85 9.18
N PHE A 248 3.41 0.01 9.06
CA PHE A 248 3.59 1.17 9.95
C PHE A 248 2.38 2.10 9.88
N VAL A 249 1.93 2.44 8.67
CA VAL A 249 0.74 3.28 8.45
C VAL A 249 -0.51 2.62 9.03
N GLU A 250 -0.71 1.32 8.77
CA GLU A 250 -1.80 0.51 9.32
C GLU A 250 -1.80 0.53 10.86
N THR A 251 -0.63 0.37 11.48
CA THR A 251 -0.44 0.38 12.94
C THR A 251 -0.77 1.74 13.56
N VAL A 252 -0.30 2.83 12.95
CA VAL A 252 -0.63 4.20 13.39
C VAL A 252 -2.14 4.44 13.32
N MET A 253 -2.81 4.03 12.23
CA MET A 253 -4.26 4.17 12.13
C MET A 253 -5.00 3.36 13.21
N VAL A 254 -4.58 2.12 13.48
CA VAL A 254 -5.20 1.28 14.51
C VAL A 254 -5.03 1.87 15.91
N ILE A 255 -3.82 2.30 16.28
CA ILE A 255 -3.58 2.91 17.59
C ILE A 255 -4.39 4.21 17.74
N ALA A 256 -4.42 5.07 16.72
CA ALA A 256 -5.18 6.31 16.76
C ALA A 256 -6.68 6.06 16.93
N VAL A 257 -7.27 5.12 16.19
CA VAL A 257 -8.70 4.77 16.33
C VAL A 257 -9.03 4.25 17.73
N ILE A 258 -8.12 3.51 18.36
CA ILE A 258 -8.29 3.06 19.77
C ILE A 258 -8.26 4.26 20.72
N LEU A 259 -7.31 5.18 20.58
CA LEU A 259 -7.20 6.38 21.42
C LEU A 259 -8.35 7.38 21.21
N GLU A 260 -8.83 7.55 19.98
CA GLU A 260 -9.96 8.43 19.66
C GLU A 260 -11.28 7.96 20.29
N ARG A 261 -11.45 6.64 20.40
CA ARG A 261 -12.62 6.00 21.03
C ARG A 261 -12.53 5.93 22.55
N ASN A 262 -11.33 5.88 23.13
CA ASN A 262 -11.09 5.73 24.56
C ASN A 262 -10.18 6.88 25.06
N LYS A 263 -10.79 8.05 25.30
CA LYS A 263 -10.09 9.33 25.60
C LYS A 263 -9.40 9.36 26.97
N GLU A 264 -9.72 8.40 27.82
CA GLU A 264 -9.12 8.10 29.12
C GLU A 264 -7.82 7.30 29.00
N LEU A 265 -7.49 6.73 27.83
CA LEU A 265 -6.24 6.00 27.62
C LEU A 265 -5.11 6.94 27.21
N SER A 266 -3.93 6.67 27.76
CA SER A 266 -2.67 7.32 27.39
C SER A 266 -1.51 6.35 27.54
N PHE A 267 -0.46 6.55 26.74
CA PHE A 267 0.76 5.76 26.87
C PHE A 267 1.60 6.27 28.04
N LYS A 268 2.14 5.34 28.82
CA LYS A 268 3.03 5.66 29.95
C LYS A 268 4.45 5.95 29.47
N ASP A 269 5.00 5.07 28.65
CA ASP A 269 6.38 5.09 28.18
C ASP A 269 6.47 5.60 26.71
N ILE A 270 7.67 5.56 26.11
CA ILE A 270 7.87 5.94 24.70
C ILE A 270 7.11 4.97 23.78
N VAL A 271 6.38 5.52 22.80
CA VAL A 271 5.59 4.72 21.85
C VAL A 271 6.44 4.34 20.66
N ASP A 272 7.13 3.20 20.71
CA ASP A 272 7.85 2.66 19.56
C ASP A 272 6.95 1.79 18.68
N ILE A 273 6.51 2.33 17.54
CA ILE A 273 5.62 1.67 16.57
C ILE A 273 6.21 0.33 16.08
N LYS A 274 7.54 0.20 16.02
CA LYS A 274 8.21 -1.04 15.59
C LYS A 274 7.79 -2.23 16.45
N VAL A 275 7.74 -2.06 17.76
CA VAL A 275 7.47 -3.18 18.68
C VAL A 275 5.98 -3.52 18.78
N PHE A 276 5.05 -2.61 18.42
CA PHE A 276 3.65 -3.00 18.19
C PHE A 276 3.52 -3.97 17.00
N ILE A 277 4.27 -3.73 15.92
CA ILE A 277 4.29 -4.62 14.75
C ILE A 277 4.96 -5.96 15.09
N GLN A 278 6.04 -5.94 15.88
CA GLN A 278 6.70 -7.17 16.34
C GLN A 278 5.78 -8.02 17.23
N ASP A 279 5.09 -7.43 18.21
CA ASP A 279 4.17 -8.18 19.07
C ASP A 279 2.95 -8.72 18.30
N ALA A 280 2.43 -7.95 17.35
CA ALA A 280 1.39 -8.41 16.44
C ALA A 280 1.87 -9.59 15.58
N LEU A 281 3.11 -9.54 15.09
CA LEU A 281 3.72 -10.61 14.31
C LEU A 281 3.97 -11.87 15.16
N VAL A 282 4.40 -11.71 16.41
CA VAL A 282 4.55 -12.82 17.37
C VAL A 282 3.21 -13.48 17.64
N ALA A 283 2.16 -12.70 17.93
CA ALA A 283 0.80 -13.20 18.14
C ALA A 283 0.25 -13.91 16.88
N PHE A 284 0.43 -13.32 15.69
CA PHE A 284 0.06 -13.95 14.41
C PHE A 284 0.79 -15.29 14.22
N SER A 285 2.11 -15.33 14.45
CA SER A 285 2.91 -16.54 14.29
C SER A 285 2.44 -17.65 15.24
N HIS A 286 2.09 -17.31 16.49
CA HIS A 286 1.58 -18.27 17.46
C HIS A 286 0.32 -18.98 16.95
N ASP A 287 -0.65 -18.22 16.44
CA ASP A 287 -1.92 -18.75 15.94
C ASP A 287 -1.80 -19.51 14.59
N HIS A 288 -0.70 -19.30 13.87
CA HIS A 288 -0.46 -19.89 12.55
C HIS A 288 0.55 -21.04 12.56
N ARG A 289 1.28 -21.28 13.67
CA ARG A 289 2.27 -22.37 13.79
C ARG A 289 1.70 -23.77 13.59
N ASP A 290 0.42 -23.98 13.90
CA ASP A 290 -0.26 -25.28 13.73
C ASP A 290 -0.93 -25.44 12.34
N ARG A 291 -0.88 -24.41 11.48
CA ARG A 291 -1.36 -24.50 10.10
C ARG A 291 -0.22 -25.02 9.22
N ALA A 292 -0.53 -26.01 8.37
CA ALA A 292 0.46 -26.62 7.49
C ALA A 292 1.17 -25.57 6.62
N HIS A 293 2.50 -25.71 6.47
CA HIS A 293 3.36 -24.72 5.80
C HIS A 293 2.78 -24.28 4.44
N PRO A 294 2.70 -22.96 4.16
CA PRO A 294 2.21 -22.49 2.87
C PRO A 294 3.17 -22.88 1.74
N PRO A 295 2.66 -23.00 0.49
CA PRO A 295 3.48 -23.37 -0.66
C PRO A 295 4.64 -22.40 -0.88
N GLU A 296 5.82 -22.93 -1.26
CA GLU A 296 7.09 -22.19 -1.42
C GLU A 296 7.00 -20.90 -2.25
N LYS A 297 6.00 -20.80 -3.13
CA LYS A 297 5.71 -19.62 -3.95
C LYS A 297 5.54 -18.34 -3.12
N MET A 298 5.06 -18.44 -1.87
CA MET A 298 4.83 -17.27 -1.01
C MET A 298 6.11 -16.73 -0.34
N ARG A 299 7.12 -17.58 -0.10
CA ARG A 299 8.39 -17.22 0.56
C ARG A 299 9.25 -16.19 -0.19
N ASN A 300 8.89 -15.86 -1.44
CA ASN A 300 9.74 -15.14 -2.38
C ASN A 300 9.01 -13.95 -3.06
N ALA A 301 8.01 -13.36 -2.40
CA ALA A 301 7.22 -12.25 -2.96
C ALA A 301 7.80 -10.85 -2.70
N ARG A 302 8.97 -10.78 -2.04
CA ARG A 302 9.75 -9.56 -1.80
C ARG A 302 10.81 -9.37 -2.89
N ARG A 303 11.11 -8.13 -3.29
CA ARG A 303 12.26 -7.86 -4.19
C ARG A 303 13.58 -7.98 -3.45
N LEU A 304 14.52 -8.75 -4.02
CA LEU A 304 15.91 -8.84 -3.55
C LEU A 304 16.68 -7.50 -3.59
N SER A 305 16.17 -6.50 -4.31
CA SER A 305 16.77 -5.16 -4.39
C SER A 305 16.39 -4.23 -3.25
N TRP A 306 15.43 -4.60 -2.40
CA TRP A 306 15.01 -3.78 -1.25
C TRP A 306 15.81 -4.19 0.02
N PRO A 307 16.25 -3.25 0.87
CA PRO A 307 16.95 -3.58 2.12
C PRO A 307 16.10 -4.43 3.06
N GLU A 308 16.67 -5.45 3.71
CA GLU A 308 15.92 -6.31 4.64
C GLU A 308 15.22 -5.50 5.75
N PRO A 309 14.04 -5.94 6.25
CA PRO A 309 13.31 -5.20 7.27
C PRO A 309 14.11 -5.10 8.58
N ASP A 310 14.23 -3.90 9.14
CA ASP A 310 14.95 -3.58 10.40
C ASP A 310 14.48 -4.34 11.65
N MET A 311 13.44 -5.19 11.55
CA MET A 311 12.77 -5.85 12.68
C MET A 311 12.78 -7.38 12.63
N THR A 312 13.19 -8.01 11.52
CA THR A 312 13.04 -9.47 11.32
C THR A 312 14.37 -10.21 11.47
N SER A 313 14.40 -11.25 12.31
CA SER A 313 15.44 -12.28 12.19
C SER A 313 15.18 -13.17 10.97
N ALA A 314 16.16 -13.98 10.57
CA ALA A 314 16.00 -14.94 9.48
C ALA A 314 14.89 -15.98 9.74
N TYR A 315 14.52 -16.23 11.00
CA TYR A 315 13.43 -17.12 11.38
C TYR A 315 12.06 -16.41 11.23
N ASP A 316 11.99 -15.13 11.59
CA ASP A 316 10.75 -14.34 11.54
C ASP A 316 10.37 -13.92 10.11
N ALA A 317 11.31 -14.00 9.16
CA ALA A 317 11.09 -13.62 7.76
C ALA A 317 9.93 -14.39 7.09
N VAL A 318 9.69 -15.65 7.46
CA VAL A 318 8.56 -16.45 6.95
C VAL A 318 7.24 -15.92 7.50
N ALA A 319 7.13 -15.79 8.83
CA ALA A 319 5.95 -15.22 9.48
C ALA A 319 5.66 -13.80 8.98
N TYR A 320 6.70 -12.99 8.75
CA TYR A 320 6.57 -11.64 8.20
C TYR A 320 6.01 -11.63 6.77
N SER A 321 6.46 -12.55 5.92
CA SER A 321 5.93 -12.71 4.56
C SER A 321 4.47 -13.17 4.54
N GLU A 322 4.05 -13.98 5.52
CA GLU A 322 2.65 -14.41 5.68
C GLU A 322 1.78 -13.28 6.24
N PHE A 323 2.26 -12.56 7.25
CA PHE A 323 1.57 -11.43 7.86
C PHE A 323 1.35 -10.29 6.84
N THR A 324 2.38 -9.94 6.08
CA THR A 324 2.28 -8.92 5.01
C THR A 324 1.38 -9.33 3.84
N ALA A 325 1.14 -10.63 3.64
CA ALA A 325 0.18 -11.16 2.66
C ALA A 325 -1.24 -11.34 3.22
N THR A 326 -1.43 -11.25 4.53
CA THR A 326 -2.74 -11.41 5.17
C THR A 326 -3.56 -10.11 5.07
N PRO A 327 -4.79 -10.09 4.54
CA PRO A 327 -5.59 -8.87 4.45
C PRO A 327 -5.83 -8.21 5.83
N ALA A 328 -6.03 -6.90 5.84
CA ALA A 328 -6.15 -6.13 7.09
C ALA A 328 -7.47 -6.38 7.83
N ASN A 329 -8.59 -6.09 7.18
CA ASN A 329 -9.91 -6.01 7.82
C ASN A 329 -10.73 -7.30 7.70
N VAL A 330 -10.07 -8.46 7.85
CA VAL A 330 -10.70 -9.79 7.85
C VAL A 330 -10.58 -10.44 9.24
N HIS A 331 -11.32 -11.54 9.47
CA HIS A 331 -11.17 -12.33 10.70
C HIS A 331 -9.75 -12.94 10.77
N MET A 332 -9.04 -12.70 11.88
CA MET A 332 -7.58 -12.95 12.00
C MET A 332 -6.76 -12.23 10.93
N GLY A 333 -7.22 -11.07 10.48
CA GLY A 333 -6.45 -10.14 9.64
C GLY A 333 -5.41 -9.36 10.45
N THR A 334 -4.49 -8.69 9.78
CA THR A 334 -3.41 -7.94 10.44
C THR A 334 -3.94 -6.85 11.38
N THR A 335 -5.05 -6.19 11.03
CA THR A 335 -5.74 -5.21 11.91
C THR A 335 -6.06 -5.81 13.28
N SER A 336 -6.48 -7.09 13.34
CA SER A 336 -6.80 -7.76 14.61
C SER A 336 -5.58 -7.93 15.50
N TYR A 337 -4.44 -8.33 14.92
CA TYR A 337 -3.19 -8.52 15.65
C TYR A 337 -2.53 -7.20 16.07
N LEU A 338 -2.59 -6.18 15.20
CA LEU A 338 -2.16 -4.82 15.51
C LEU A 338 -3.00 -4.21 16.64
N ALA A 339 -4.33 -4.41 16.61
CA ALA A 339 -5.23 -3.94 17.66
C ALA A 339 -4.98 -4.65 18.99
N LYS A 340 -4.73 -5.97 18.95
CA LYS A 340 -4.33 -6.74 20.14
C LYS A 340 -3.03 -6.18 20.75
N ALA A 341 -1.98 -6.02 19.96
CA ALA A 341 -0.70 -5.47 20.43
C ALA A 341 -0.83 -4.02 20.96
N ALA A 342 -1.73 -3.21 20.37
CA ALA A 342 -2.04 -1.87 20.85
C ALA A 342 -2.75 -1.87 22.21
N LEU A 343 -3.78 -2.70 22.37
CA LEU A 343 -4.52 -2.85 23.62
C LEU A 343 -3.64 -3.43 24.73
N ASP A 344 -2.85 -4.47 24.45
CA ASP A 344 -1.94 -5.09 25.41
C ASP A 344 -0.94 -4.06 25.99
N ARG A 345 -0.47 -3.10 25.19
CA ARG A 345 0.38 -1.98 25.68
C ARG A 345 -0.39 -0.87 26.39
N LEU A 346 -1.55 -0.47 25.87
CA LEU A 346 -2.36 0.60 26.48
C LEU A 346 -2.87 0.21 27.87
N LEU A 347 -3.25 -1.05 28.07
CA LEU A 347 -3.74 -1.58 29.34
C LEU A 347 -2.64 -1.81 30.39
N GLN A 348 -1.36 -1.80 29.98
CA GLN A 348 -0.22 -1.71 30.91
C GLN A 348 0.05 -0.27 31.40
N GLY A 349 -0.62 0.73 30.80
CA GLY A 349 -0.54 2.14 31.17
C GLY A 349 -1.44 2.54 32.36
N GLN A 350 -1.53 3.85 32.60
CA GLN A 350 -2.51 4.41 33.55
C GLN A 350 -3.73 4.94 32.80
N ILE A 351 -4.92 4.63 33.31
CA ILE A 351 -6.20 5.16 32.82
C ILE A 351 -6.44 6.52 33.48
N ASP A 352 -6.46 7.62 32.71
CA ASP A 352 -6.73 8.96 33.21
C ASP A 352 -8.25 9.23 33.29
N LEU A 353 -8.83 8.85 34.42
CA LEU A 353 -10.25 9.06 34.72
C LEU A 353 -10.59 10.52 35.09
N ARG A 354 -9.63 11.48 35.10
CA ARG A 354 -9.89 12.88 35.53
C ARG A 354 -10.93 13.61 34.67
N LYS A 355 -11.17 13.14 33.45
CA LYS A 355 -12.18 13.69 32.51
C LYS A 355 -13.47 12.85 32.45
N VAL A 356 -13.52 11.70 33.12
CA VAL A 356 -14.69 10.81 33.14
C VAL A 356 -15.62 11.28 34.27
N THR A 357 -16.79 11.81 33.92
CA THR A 357 -17.83 12.15 34.90
C THR A 357 -18.41 10.86 35.51
N LYS A 358 -18.73 10.88 36.81
CA LYS A 358 -19.26 9.69 37.52
C LYS A 358 -20.53 9.13 36.85
N ASP A 359 -21.32 10.00 36.22
CA ASP A 359 -22.56 9.64 35.54
C ASP A 359 -22.33 8.74 34.31
N ALA A 360 -21.12 8.75 33.73
CA ALA A 360 -20.77 7.91 32.57
C ALA A 360 -20.72 6.40 32.89
N CYS A 361 -20.58 6.02 34.16
CA CYS A 361 -20.58 4.63 34.62
C CYS A 361 -21.86 4.25 35.39
N SER A 362 -22.88 5.10 35.40
CA SER A 362 -24.17 4.84 36.05
C SER A 362 -25.32 4.96 35.04
N VAL A 363 -25.33 4.02 34.09
CA VAL A 363 -26.58 3.56 33.46
C VAL A 363 -26.93 2.22 34.12
N MET A 364 -28.18 2.09 34.54
CA MET A 364 -28.68 1.07 35.49
C MET A 364 -28.48 -0.38 35.05
#